data_AF-A0A7K0NUN8-F1
#
_entry.id   AF-A0A7K0NUN8-F1
#
_cell.length_a   1.000
_cell.length_b   1.000
_cell.length_c   1.000
_cell.angle_alpha   90.00
_cell.angle_beta   90.00
_cell.angle_gamma   90.00
#
_symmetry.space_group_name_H-M   'P 1'
#
loop_
_entity.id
_entity.type
_entity.pdbx_description
1 polymer ?
#
loop_
_entity_poly.entity_id
_entity_poly.type
_entity_poly.pdbx_seq_one_letter_code
_entity_poly.pdbx_strand_id
1 'polypeptide(L)'
;MASNNASWALDKSNLLTTEEMAQFVARGFVEFEAVVPEEINLAAIAEFERTGAADMVRPKPKSGAPLSDIYPDPSPIGQMLRLDRVQGIIHSLVGLDAVYDHDWVHVRESGDILDQYLHQDAIVDVTRSFDI
;
A
#
# COMPACT_ATOMS: atom_id res chain seq x y z
N MET A 1 -29.08 0.56 4.70
CA MET A 1 -28.41 1.46 3.74
C MET A 1 -27.54 0.56 2.89
N ALA A 2 -27.82 0.48 1.59
CA ALA A 2 -27.13 -0.45 0.70
C ALA A 2 -25.64 -0.12 0.69
N SER A 3 -24.81 -1.07 1.12
CA SER A 3 -23.37 -1.00 0.87
C SER A 3 -23.19 -1.01 -0.64
N ASN A 4 -22.53 0.02 -1.15
CA ASN A 4 -22.14 0.09 -2.54
C ASN A 4 -20.99 -0.91 -2.71
N ASN A 5 -21.33 -2.19 -2.83
CA ASN A 5 -20.41 -3.23 -3.27
C ASN A 5 -20.07 -2.94 -4.73
N ALA A 6 -19.26 -1.92 -4.98
CA ALA A 6 -18.39 -1.92 -6.13
C ALA A 6 -17.45 -3.11 -5.91
N SER A 7 -17.88 -4.29 -6.35
CA SER A 7 -17.06 -5.48 -6.32
C SER A 7 -15.79 -5.13 -7.10
N TRP A 8 -14.65 -5.15 -6.42
CA TRP A 8 -13.36 -5.31 -7.05
C TRP A 8 -13.42 -6.64 -7.81
N ALA A 9 -13.96 -6.66 -9.03
CA ALA A 9 -14.01 -7.92 -9.77
C ALA A 9 -12.56 -8.28 -10.10
N LEU A 10 -12.06 -9.33 -9.47
CA LEU A 10 -10.64 -9.66 -9.52
C LEU A 10 -10.26 -10.17 -10.91
N ASP A 11 -9.57 -9.33 -11.69
CA ASP A 11 -8.89 -9.79 -12.89
C ASP A 11 -7.63 -10.56 -12.49
N LYS A 12 -7.63 -11.87 -12.75
CA LYS A 12 -6.50 -12.75 -12.46
C LYS A 12 -5.24 -12.35 -13.21
N SER A 13 -5.34 -11.60 -14.31
CA SER A 13 -4.18 -11.09 -15.03
C SER A 13 -3.34 -10.12 -14.20
N ASN A 14 -3.93 -9.51 -13.17
CA ASN A 14 -3.27 -8.56 -12.29
C ASN A 14 -2.67 -9.21 -11.03
N LEU A 15 -2.96 -10.48 -10.75
CA LEU A 15 -2.34 -11.22 -9.64
C LEU A 15 -0.84 -11.41 -9.88
N LEU A 16 -0.12 -11.73 -8.80
CA LEU A 16 1.27 -12.14 -8.90
C LEU A 16 1.37 -13.45 -9.69
N THR A 17 2.34 -13.50 -10.59
CA THR A 17 2.73 -14.73 -11.26
C THR A 17 3.42 -15.69 -10.28
N THR A 18 3.52 -16.97 -10.64
CA THR A 18 4.28 -17.95 -9.86
C THR A 18 5.73 -17.53 -9.64
N GLU A 19 6.35 -16.87 -10.63
CA GLU A 19 7.72 -16.37 -10.51
C GLU A 19 7.83 -15.24 -9.50
N GLU A 20 6.94 -14.25 -9.57
CA GLU A 20 6.90 -13.12 -8.63
C GLU A 20 6.66 -13.60 -7.18
N MET A 21 5.74 -14.55 -6.99
CA MET A 21 5.50 -15.16 -5.68
C MET A 21 6.73 -15.93 -5.18
N ALA A 22 7.40 -16.69 -6.06
CA ALA A 22 8.62 -17.41 -5.69
C ALA A 22 9.76 -16.46 -5.30
N GLN A 23 9.91 -15.33 -6.00
CA GLN A 23 10.88 -14.29 -5.64
C GLN A 23 10.59 -13.69 -4.27
N PHE A 24 9.32 -13.36 -4.00
CA PHE A 24 8.89 -12.84 -2.69
C PHE A 24 9.19 -13.85 -1.57
N VAL A 25 8.81 -15.11 -1.72
CA VAL A 25 9.05 -16.16 -0.72
C VAL A 25 10.55 -16.38 -0.48
N ALA A 26 11.38 -16.34 -1.53
CA ALA A 26 12.81 -16.58 -1.42
C ALA A 26 13.58 -15.39 -0.82
N ARG A 27 13.14 -14.15 -1.05
CA ARG A 27 13.89 -12.92 -0.74
C ARG A 27 13.26 -12.05 0.35
N GLY A 28 11.98 -12.24 0.63
CA GLY A 28 11.18 -11.36 1.49
C GLY A 28 10.70 -10.07 0.81
N PHE A 29 10.94 -9.89 -0.49
CA PHE A 29 10.44 -8.75 -1.28
C PHE A 29 10.38 -9.06 -2.78
N VAL A 30 9.58 -8.27 -3.50
CA VAL A 30 9.49 -8.24 -4.97
C VAL A 30 9.32 -6.78 -5.41
N GLU A 31 9.93 -6.41 -6.54
CA GLU A 31 9.95 -5.04 -7.07
C GLU A 31 9.11 -4.93 -8.34
N PHE A 32 8.38 -3.83 -8.48
CA PHE A 32 7.63 -3.51 -9.69
C PHE A 32 7.93 -2.08 -10.13
N GLU A 33 8.43 -1.93 -11.35
CA GLU A 33 8.72 -0.63 -11.92
C GLU A 33 7.46 0.02 -12.51
N ALA A 34 7.33 1.34 -12.33
CA ALA A 34 6.34 2.19 -13.00
C ALA A 34 4.87 1.72 -12.88
N VAL A 35 4.50 1.06 -11.77
CA VAL A 35 3.11 0.62 -11.53
C VAL A 35 2.16 1.80 -11.34
N VAL A 36 2.64 2.89 -10.74
CA VAL A 36 1.84 4.08 -10.45
C VAL A 36 2.02 5.11 -11.56
N PRO A 37 0.93 5.52 -12.25
CA PRO A 37 0.98 6.58 -13.25
C PRO A 37 1.56 7.89 -12.73
N GLU A 38 2.23 8.64 -13.61
CA GLU A 38 2.91 9.90 -13.26
C GLU A 38 1.95 10.92 -12.65
N GLU A 39 0.74 11.02 -13.17
CA GLU A 39 -0.29 11.94 -12.69
C GLU A 39 -0.70 11.67 -11.23
N ILE A 40 -0.76 10.41 -10.82
CA ILE A 40 -1.08 10.01 -9.44
C ILE A 40 0.12 10.32 -8.52
N ASN A 41 1.34 10.03 -8.98
CA ASN A 41 2.56 10.35 -8.24
C ASN A 41 2.69 11.86 -7.98
N LEU A 42 2.51 12.69 -9.01
CA LEU A 42 2.56 14.15 -8.87
C LEU A 42 1.45 14.68 -7.96
N ALA A 43 0.25 14.11 -8.04
CA ALA A 43 -0.85 14.47 -7.15
C ALA A 43 -0.56 14.10 -5.68
N ALA A 44 0.07 12.95 -5.42
CA ALA A 44 0.50 12.55 -4.07
C ALA A 44 1.56 13.48 -3.51
N ILE A 45 2.58 13.85 -4.30
CA ILE A 45 3.61 14.82 -3.89
C ILE A 45 2.97 16.16 -3.51
N ALA A 46 2.06 16.68 -4.33
CA ALA A 46 1.35 17.92 -4.05
C ALA A 46 0.46 17.83 -2.79
N GLU A 47 -0.12 16.65 -2.50
CA GLU A 47 -0.84 16.41 -1.25
C GLU A 47 0.09 16.46 -0.05
N PHE A 48 1.25 15.80 -0.10
CA PHE A 48 2.22 15.76 0.99
C PHE A 48 2.83 17.14 1.27
N GLU A 49 3.11 17.94 0.24
CA GLU A 49 3.54 19.33 0.42
C GLU A 49 2.50 20.15 1.21
N ARG A 50 1.20 19.93 0.93
CA ARG A 50 0.10 20.61 1.64
C ARG A 50 -0.09 20.11 3.07
N THR A 51 0.18 18.85 3.34
CA THR A 51 0.03 18.23 4.66
C THR A 51 1.34 18.23 5.47
N GLY A 52 2.33 19.01 4.99
CA GLY A 52 3.71 19.07 5.46
C GLY A 52 4.49 17.87 4.93
N ALA A 53 5.63 18.06 4.25
CA ALA A 53 6.27 17.07 3.37
C ALA A 53 6.27 15.59 3.84
N ALA A 54 6.40 15.33 5.15
CA ALA A 54 6.28 13.99 5.76
C ALA A 54 4.83 13.55 6.08
N ASP A 55 3.87 14.20 5.46
CA ASP A 55 2.43 14.01 5.57
C ASP A 55 1.89 14.05 7.01
N MET A 56 2.34 15.07 7.75
CA MET A 56 2.19 15.15 9.21
C MET A 56 0.77 15.46 9.68
N VAL A 57 -0.05 16.13 8.87
CA VAL A 57 -1.39 16.60 9.29
C VAL A 57 -2.56 15.95 8.55
N ARG A 58 -2.31 15.06 7.59
CA ARG A 58 -3.39 14.39 6.88
C ARG A 58 -4.14 13.44 7.82
N PRO A 59 -5.49 13.43 7.80
CA PRO A 59 -6.24 12.44 8.55
C PRO A 59 -5.92 11.04 8.02
N LYS A 60 -5.40 10.18 8.91
CA LYS A 60 -5.15 8.77 8.62
C LYS A 60 -6.39 7.93 8.97
N PRO A 61 -6.68 6.86 8.21
CA PRO A 61 -7.70 5.89 8.59
C PRO A 61 -7.37 5.22 9.93
N LYS A 62 -8.39 4.58 10.50
CA LYS A 62 -8.22 3.79 11.72
C LYS A 62 -7.61 2.43 11.37
N SER A 63 -6.58 2.00 12.11
CA SER A 63 -6.06 0.62 12.02
C SER A 63 -7.20 -0.41 12.20
N GLY A 64 -7.17 -1.47 11.39
CA GLY A 64 -8.21 -2.49 11.24
C GLY A 64 -9.37 -2.12 10.32
N ALA A 65 -9.40 -0.92 9.73
CA ALA A 65 -10.42 -0.57 8.73
C ALA A 65 -10.24 -1.42 7.46
N PRO A 66 -11.31 -1.89 6.80
CA PRO A 66 -11.20 -2.56 5.51
C PRO A 66 -10.48 -1.67 4.50
N LEU A 67 -9.53 -2.22 3.74
CA LEU A 67 -8.77 -1.45 2.75
C LEU A 67 -9.68 -0.84 1.67
N SER A 68 -10.82 -1.47 1.38
CA SER A 68 -11.85 -0.95 0.46
C SER A 68 -12.50 0.35 0.92
N ASP A 69 -12.45 0.65 2.22
CA ASP A 69 -13.23 1.73 2.85
C ASP A 69 -12.38 2.96 3.18
N ILE A 70 -11.06 2.87 2.96
CA ILE A 70 -10.13 3.96 3.26
C ILE A 70 -9.87 4.84 2.03
N TYR A 71 -9.43 6.08 2.28
CA TYR A 71 -9.06 7.04 1.25
C TYR A 71 -10.11 7.23 0.14
N PRO A 72 -11.33 7.67 0.52
CA PRO A 72 -12.35 8.02 -0.47
C PRO A 72 -11.87 9.17 -1.34
N ASP A 73 -12.45 9.29 -2.54
CA ASP A 73 -12.11 10.40 -3.42
C ASP A 73 -12.53 11.76 -2.85
N PRO A 74 -11.74 12.83 -3.10
CA PRO A 74 -10.46 12.81 -3.81
C PRO A 74 -9.30 12.40 -2.90
N SER A 75 -8.52 11.37 -3.29
CA SER A 75 -7.25 11.02 -2.64
C SER A 75 -6.29 10.36 -3.63
N PRO A 76 -5.09 10.90 -3.89
CA PRO A 76 -4.10 10.26 -4.75
C PRO A 76 -3.60 8.93 -4.17
N ILE A 77 -3.49 8.80 -2.84
CA ILE A 77 -3.18 7.51 -2.20
C ILE A 77 -4.31 6.51 -2.46
N GLY A 78 -5.57 6.93 -2.29
CA GLY A 78 -6.71 6.10 -2.62
C GLY A 78 -6.74 5.67 -4.08
N GLN A 79 -6.44 6.59 -5.02
CA GLN A 79 -6.35 6.29 -6.45
C GLN A 79 -5.25 5.27 -6.76
N MET A 80 -4.06 5.43 -6.17
CA MET A 80 -2.96 4.46 -6.27
C MET A 80 -3.40 3.08 -5.78
N LEU A 81 -3.99 3.01 -4.58
CA LEU A 81 -4.47 1.74 -4.01
C LEU A 81 -5.51 1.08 -4.91
N ARG A 82 -6.36 1.85 -5.60
CA ARG A 82 -7.40 1.36 -6.50
C ARG A 82 -6.90 0.94 -7.89
N LEU A 83 -5.61 1.10 -8.22
CA LEU A 83 -5.06 0.58 -9.49
C LEU A 83 -5.15 -0.95 -9.52
N ASP A 84 -5.62 -1.51 -10.63
CA ASP A 84 -5.84 -2.96 -10.77
C ASP A 84 -4.58 -3.78 -10.43
N ARG A 85 -3.41 -3.32 -10.86
CA ARG A 85 -2.13 -3.98 -10.55
C ARG A 85 -1.79 -3.91 -9.07
N VAL A 86 -2.02 -2.77 -8.40
CA VAL A 86 -1.77 -2.62 -6.96
C VAL A 86 -2.72 -3.50 -6.15
N GLN A 87 -4.00 -3.52 -6.51
CA GLN A 87 -4.99 -4.44 -5.93
C GLN A 87 -4.58 -5.90 -6.11
N GLY A 88 -4.16 -6.29 -7.33
CA GLY A 88 -3.70 -7.65 -7.60
C GLY A 88 -2.48 -8.06 -6.78
N ILE A 89 -1.52 -7.15 -6.57
CA ILE A 89 -0.35 -7.36 -5.69
C ILE A 89 -0.80 -7.57 -4.24
N ILE A 90 -1.63 -6.66 -3.70
CA ILE A 90 -2.13 -6.74 -2.32
C ILE A 90 -2.92 -8.02 -2.10
N HIS A 91 -3.83 -8.36 -3.02
CA HIS A 91 -4.64 -9.57 -2.93
C HIS A 91 -3.79 -10.85 -2.98
N SER A 92 -2.71 -10.87 -3.75
CA SER A 92 -1.82 -12.03 -3.84
C SER A 92 -1.02 -12.25 -2.55
N LEU A 93 -0.65 -11.16 -1.86
CA LEU A 93 0.22 -11.22 -0.69
C LEU A 93 -0.54 -11.26 0.64
N VAL A 94 -1.66 -10.55 0.73
CA VAL A 94 -2.39 -10.28 1.99
C VAL A 94 -3.81 -10.85 1.96
N GLY A 95 -4.33 -11.20 0.78
CA GLY A 95 -5.68 -11.73 0.61
C GLY A 95 -6.73 -10.66 0.27
N LEU A 96 -7.96 -11.12 0.06
CA LEU A 96 -9.06 -10.31 -0.51
C LEU A 96 -9.69 -9.34 0.50
N ASP A 97 -9.61 -9.68 1.79
CA ASP A 97 -10.20 -8.90 2.88
C ASP A 97 -9.10 -8.16 3.67
N ALA A 98 -8.13 -7.60 2.95
CA ALA A 98 -7.03 -6.86 3.55
C ALA A 98 -7.54 -5.68 4.40
N VAL A 99 -6.92 -5.48 5.55
CA VAL A 99 -7.21 -4.37 6.45
C VAL A 99 -6.04 -3.39 6.49
N TYR A 100 -6.36 -2.12 6.65
CA TYR A 100 -5.39 -1.06 6.88
C TYR A 100 -4.78 -1.21 8.28
N ASP A 101 -3.45 -1.19 8.39
CA ASP A 101 -2.80 -1.00 9.69
C ASP A 101 -2.37 0.47 9.86
N HIS A 102 -1.37 0.90 9.09
CA HIS A 102 -0.91 2.28 9.05
C HIS A 102 -0.22 2.64 7.74
N ASP A 103 -0.05 3.95 7.48
CA ASP A 103 0.90 4.46 6.50
C ASP A 103 1.66 5.69 7.04
N TRP A 104 2.87 5.89 6.52
CA TRP A 104 3.74 6.99 6.86
C TRP A 104 4.54 7.46 5.65
N VAL A 105 4.71 8.78 5.50
CA VAL A 105 5.58 9.36 4.46
C VAL A 105 6.93 9.67 5.07
N HIS A 106 7.95 8.91 4.68
CA HIS A 106 9.32 9.16 5.09
C HIS A 106 10.01 10.09 4.10
N VAL A 107 10.35 11.30 4.55
CA VAL A 107 11.14 12.27 3.78
C VAL A 107 12.57 12.27 4.27
N ARG A 108 13.52 12.27 3.33
CA ARG A 108 14.95 12.43 3.60
C ARG A 108 15.45 13.66 2.88
N GLU A 109 16.08 14.54 3.64
CA GLU A 109 16.71 15.73 3.09
C GLU A 109 18.01 15.37 2.37
N SER A 110 18.35 16.16 1.36
CA SER A 110 19.62 15.98 0.66
C SER A 110 20.80 16.11 1.63
N GLY A 111 21.73 15.15 1.59
CA GLY A 111 22.90 15.13 2.46
C GLY A 111 22.67 14.57 3.86
N ASP A 112 21.47 14.07 4.17
CA ASP A 112 21.23 13.35 5.41
C ASP A 112 22.01 12.02 5.44
N ILE A 113 22.81 11.82 6.48
CA ILE A 113 23.69 10.66 6.66
C ILE A 113 23.12 9.61 7.61
N LEU A 114 22.00 9.90 8.30
CA LEU A 114 21.46 9.03 9.34
C LEU A 114 20.27 8.23 8.81
N ASP A 115 20.49 6.94 8.58
CA ASP A 115 19.45 6.06 8.04
C ASP A 115 18.50 5.50 9.10
N GLN A 116 17.38 4.92 8.68
CA GLN A 116 16.58 4.11 9.58
C GLN A 116 17.43 2.92 10.05
N TYR A 117 17.59 2.79 11.38
CA TYR A 117 18.30 1.65 11.95
C TYR A 117 17.65 0.34 11.51
N LEU A 118 18.45 -0.72 11.39
CA LEU A 118 17.93 -2.05 11.06
C LEU A 118 16.85 -2.46 12.07
N HIS A 119 15.65 -2.75 11.55
CA HIS A 119 14.49 -3.16 12.33
C HIS A 119 13.63 -4.16 11.53
N GLN A 120 12.58 -4.66 12.18
CA GLN A 120 11.52 -5.44 11.55
C GLN A 120 10.20 -4.78 11.94
N ASP A 121 9.29 -4.60 10.99
CA ASP A 121 8.04 -3.86 11.23
C ASP A 121 7.09 -4.67 12.12
N ALA A 122 7.07 -6.00 11.97
CA ALA A 122 6.16 -6.92 12.64
C ALA A 122 6.88 -7.85 13.65
N ILE A 123 7.63 -7.29 14.60
CA ILE A 123 8.38 -8.08 15.62
C ILE A 123 7.44 -8.88 16.55
N VAL A 124 6.22 -8.40 16.77
CA VAL A 124 5.24 -9.01 17.70
C VAL A 124 3.89 -9.21 17.00
N ASP A 125 3.91 -9.68 15.76
CA ASP A 125 2.67 -10.19 15.15
C ASP A 125 2.44 -11.64 15.59
N VAL A 126 1.35 -11.86 16.31
CA VAL A 126 0.94 -13.18 16.81
C VAL A 126 0.03 -13.91 15.83
N THR A 127 -0.35 -13.25 14.72
CA THR A 127 -1.10 -13.89 13.64
C THR A 127 -0.20 -14.83 12.86
N ARG A 128 -0.78 -15.88 12.27
CA ARG A 128 -0.03 -16.75 11.37
C ARG A 128 0.04 -16.06 10.02
N SER A 129 1.23 -15.61 9.62
CA SER A 129 1.45 -15.12 8.26
C SER A 129 1.58 -16.30 7.30
N PHE A 130 0.81 -16.27 6.21
CA PHE A 130 0.78 -17.22 5.09
C PHE A 130 0.26 -18.63 5.44
N ASP A 131 -0.87 -19.00 4.84
CA ASP A 131 -1.29 -20.40 4.77
C ASP A 131 -0.28 -21.17 3.90
N ILE A 132 0.38 -22.17 4.48
CA ILE A 132 1.12 -23.20 3.75
C ILE A 132 0.20 -24.41 3.54
#